data_AF-A0A661BSH2-F1
#
_entry.id   AF-A0A661BSH2-F1
#
_cell.length_a   1.000
_cell.length_b   1.000
_cell.length_c   1.000
_cell.angle_alpha   90.00
_cell.angle_beta   90.00
_cell.angle_gamma   90.00
#
_symmetry.space_group_name_H-M   'P 1'
#
loop_
_entity.id
_entity.type
_entity.pdbx_description
1 polymer ?
#
loop_
_entity_poly.entity_id
_entity_poly.type
_entity_poly.pdbx_seq_one_letter_code
_entity_poly.pdbx_strand_id
1 'polypeptide(L)' 'MIRSFKHKGLEKFFLKGTKSGIQAKHAGRLNLILGRLHASTGPKDLDLPGLKLHKLGGRRKGIWSVWVSA' A
#
# COMPACT_ATOMS: atom_id res chain seq x y z
N MET A 1 5.85 10.08 -0.23
CA MET A 1 4.56 10.81 -0.05
C MET A 1 3.51 10.26 -1.00
N ILE A 2 2.36 9.81 -0.49
CA ILE A 2 1.25 9.34 -1.35
C ILE A 2 0.56 10.54 -1.99
N ARG A 3 0.46 10.55 -3.32
CA ARG A 3 -0.13 11.65 -4.09
C ARG A 3 -1.57 11.41 -4.52
N SER A 4 -1.94 10.16 -4.78
CA SER A 4 -3.27 9.81 -5.26
C SER A 4 -3.63 8.37 -4.90
N PHE A 5 -4.93 8.09 -4.90
CA PHE A 5 -5.48 6.76 -4.68
C PHE A 5 -6.42 6.38 -5.82
N LYS A 6 -6.18 5.23 -6.44
CA LYS A 6 -7.15 4.61 -7.33
C LYS A 6 -8.30 3.95 -6.54
N HIS A 7 -7.99 3.42 -5.34
CA HIS A 7 -8.94 2.68 -4.52
C HIS A 7 -9.54 3.55 -3.41
N LYS A 8 -10.83 3.87 -3.52
CA LYS A 8 -11.52 4.80 -2.59
C LYS A 8 -11.58 4.32 -1.14
N GLY A 9 -11.62 3.01 -0.89
CA GLY A 9 -11.53 2.48 0.47
C GLY A 9 -10.16 2.71 1.12
N LEU A 10 -9.07 2.65 0.35
CA LEU A 10 -7.72 2.88 0.88
C LEU A 10 -7.51 4.38 1.13
N GLU A 11 -8.01 5.22 0.24
CA GLU A 11 -8.02 6.68 0.41
C GLU A 11 -8.73 7.09 1.70
N LYS A 12 -9.96 6.60 1.89
CA LYS A 12 -10.75 6.90 3.09
C LYS A 12 -10.09 6.34 4.36
N PHE A 13 -9.52 5.14 4.30
CA PHE A 13 -8.81 4.57 5.44
C PHE A 13 -7.57 5.39 5.80
N PHE A 14 -6.77 5.80 4.82
CA PHE A 14 -5.56 6.60 5.04
C PHE A 14 -5.89 8.00 5.58
N LEU A 15 -6.88 8.68 4.99
CA LEU A 15 -7.19 10.09 5.32
C LEU A 15 -8.09 10.24 6.54
N LYS A 16 -8.98 9.27 6.79
CA LYS A 16 -10.06 9.40 7.79
C LYS A 16 -10.09 8.26 8.81
N GLY A 17 -9.23 7.26 8.68
CA GLY A 17 -9.19 6.09 9.57
C GLY A 17 -10.38 5.13 9.42
N THR A 18 -11.31 5.37 8.49
CA THR A 18 -12.49 4.51 8.33
C THR A 18 -12.12 3.18 7.68
N LYS A 19 -12.63 2.08 8.25
CA LYS A 19 -12.46 0.73 7.70
C LYS A 19 -13.47 0.39 6.59
N SER A 20 -14.41 1.31 6.29
CA SER A 20 -15.38 1.09 5.22
C SER A 20 -14.69 1.03 3.85
N GLY A 21 -14.94 -0.06 3.12
CA GLY A 21 -14.31 -0.30 1.82
C GLY A 21 -12.91 -0.92 1.87
N ILE A 22 -12.45 -1.41 3.02
CA ILE A 22 -11.29 -2.32 3.13
C ILE A 22 -11.68 -3.57 3.91
N GLN A 23 -10.84 -4.60 3.84
CA GLN A 23 -11.00 -5.74 4.75
C GLN A 23 -10.50 -5.35 6.14
N ALA A 24 -11.41 -5.27 7.13
CA ALA A 24 -11.09 -4.81 8.48
C ALA A 24 -9.98 -5.63 9.17
N LYS A 25 -9.89 -6.95 8.89
CA LYS A 25 -8.80 -7.82 9.37
C LYS A 25 -7.40 -7.39 8.91
N HIS A 26 -7.31 -6.62 7.83
CA HIS A 26 -6.05 -6.11 7.29
C HIS A 26 -5.75 -4.67 7.70
N ALA A 27 -6.59 -4.02 8.51
CA ALA A 27 -6.44 -2.60 8.83
C ALA A 27 -5.06 -2.25 9.42
N GLY A 28 -4.57 -3.04 10.40
CA GLY A 28 -3.26 -2.78 11.00
C GLY A 28 -2.11 -2.87 9.98
N ARG A 29 -2.13 -3.89 9.12
CA ARG A 29 -1.11 -4.08 8.09
C ARG A 29 -1.18 -3.04 6.97
N LEU A 30 -2.40 -2.67 6.55
CA LEU A 30 -2.61 -1.58 5.61
C LEU A 30 -2.09 -0.25 6.17
N ASN A 31 -2.30 0.02 7.46
CA ASN A 31 -1.80 1.24 8.10
C ASN A 31 -0.27 1.30 8.06
N LEU A 32 0.41 0.19 8.37
CA LEU A 32 1.87 0.08 8.29
C LEU A 32 2.37 0.31 6.87
N ILE A 33 1.77 -0.35 5.87
CA ILE A 33 2.18 -0.22 4.46
C ILE A 33 1.97 1.22 3.97
N LEU A 34 0.79 1.80 4.22
CA LEU A 34 0.44 3.14 3.74
C LEU A 34 1.29 4.21 4.43
N GLY A 35 1.56 4.08 5.73
CA GLY A 35 2.48 4.96 6.45
C GLY A 35 3.90 4.91 5.89
N ARG A 36 4.44 3.71 5.65
CA ARG A 36 5.77 3.55 5.05
C ARG A 36 5.84 4.08 3.62
N LEU A 37 4.84 3.80 2.80
CA LEU A 37 4.72 4.33 1.44
C LEU A 37 4.59 5.87 1.43
N HIS A 38 3.94 6.44 2.44
CA HIS A 38 3.87 7.89 2.57
C HIS A 38 5.23 8.50 2.94
N ALA A 39 6.03 7.83 3.76
CA ALA A 39 7.37 8.29 4.14
C ALA A 39 8.48 7.93 3.13
N SER A 40 8.23 7.05 2.15
CA SER A 40 9.27 6.56 1.26
C SER A 40 9.76 7.61 0.25
N THR A 41 11.04 7.50 -0.07
CA THR A 41 11.75 8.23 -1.13
C THR A 41 11.93 7.39 -2.39
N GLY A 42 11.85 6.04 -2.26
CA GLY A 42 11.88 5.14 -3.39
C GLY A 42 11.27 3.75 -3.11
N PRO A 43 11.13 2.88 -4.12
CA PRO A 43 10.51 1.57 -3.97
C PRO A 43 11.21 0.65 -2.97
N LYS A 44 12.55 0.73 -2.87
CA LYS A 44 13.35 -0.08 -1.96
C LYS A 44 13.01 0.15 -0.48
N ASP A 45 12.43 1.28 -0.13
CA ASP A 45 11.99 1.57 1.24
C ASP A 45 10.86 0.65 1.71
N LEU A 46 10.17 -0.01 0.77
CA LEU A 46 9.11 -0.99 1.01
C LEU A 46 9.60 -2.44 0.90
N ASP A 47 10.90 -2.68 0.71
CA ASP A 47 11.51 -4.01 0.69
C ASP A 47 11.67 -4.56 2.11
N LEU A 48 10.55 -4.64 2.82
CA LEU A 48 10.48 -5.09 4.20
C LEU A 48 10.06 -6.56 4.25
N PRO A 49 10.54 -7.34 5.23
CA PRO A 49 10.16 -8.73 5.41
C PRO A 49 8.65 -8.93 5.39
N GLY A 50 8.21 -9.90 4.58
CA GLY A 50 6.80 -10.24 4.41
C GLY A 50 6.00 -9.32 3.50
N LEU A 51 6.50 -8.16 3.06
CA LEU A 51 5.80 -7.31 2.07
C LEU A 51 5.94 -7.83 0.64
N LYS A 52 6.87 -8.75 0.37
CA LYS A 52 7.09 -9.38 -0.95
C LYS A 52 7.13 -8.33 -2.07
N LEU A 53 7.99 -7.33 -1.94
CA LEU A 53 8.13 -6.26 -2.93
C LEU A 53 8.54 -6.84 -4.28
N HIS A 54 7.79 -6.51 -5.33
CA HIS A 54 8.13 -6.93 -6.69
C HIS A 54 7.65 -5.93 -7.73
N LYS A 55 8.32 -5.95 -8.90
CA LYS A 55 7.93 -5.18 -10.08
C LYS A 55 6.82 -5.91 -10.84
N LEU A 56 5.90 -5.13 -11.41
CA LEU A 56 4.89 -5.65 -12.32
C LEU A 56 5.37 -5.59 -13.77
N GLY A 57 4.92 -6.56 -14.59
CA GLY A 57 5.22 -6.65 -16.01
C GLY A 57 4.10 -6.13 -16.93
N GLY A 58 4.33 -6.23 -18.24
CA GLY A 58 3.35 -5.90 -19.29
C GLY A 58 2.86 -4.45 -19.22
N ARG A 59 1.54 -4.24 -19.30
CA ARG A 59 0.90 -2.91 -19.23
C ARG A 59 1.15 -2.15 -17.92
N ARG A 60 1.68 -2.82 -16.89
CA ARG A 60 2.01 -2.25 -15.58
C ARG A 60 3.52 -2.13 -15.37
N LYS A 61 4.31 -2.17 -16.44
CA LYS A 61 5.76 -1.95 -16.36
C LYS A 61 6.04 -0.59 -15.69
N GLY A 62 6.95 -0.59 -14.73
CA GLY A 62 7.27 0.58 -13.90
C GLY A 62 6.45 0.69 -12.60
N ILE A 63 5.44 -0.17 -12.41
CA ILE A 63 4.66 -0.23 -11.17
C ILE A 63 5.26 -1.28 -10.23
N TRP A 64 5.25 -0.97 -8.94
CA TRP A 64 5.66 -1.86 -7.85
C TRP A 64 4.45 -2.33 -7.05
N SER A 65 4.56 -3.52 -6.47
CA SER A 65 3.51 -4.17 -5.70
C SER A 65 4.06 -4.77 -4.42
N VAL A 66 3.24 -4.75 -3.37
CA VAL A 66 3.48 -5.38 -2.06
C VAL A 66 2.25 -6.17 -1.63
N TRP A 67 2.44 -7.16 -0.77
CA TRP A 67 1.41 -8.07 -0.30
C TRP A 67 0.81 -7.63 1.04
N VAL A 68 -0.53 -7.56 1.08
CA VAL A 68 -1.30 -7.25 2.28
C VAL A 68 -1.62 -8.53 3.08
N SER A 69 -2.00 -9.61 2.41
CA SER A 69 -2.16 -10.94 2.99
C SER A 69 -0.96 -11.82 2.68
N ALA A 70 -0.65 -12.79 3.55
CA ALA A 70 0.36 -13.80 3.29
C ALA A 70 -0.14 -14.86 2.31
#